data_AF-A0A955QLI8-F1
#
_entry.id   AF-A0A955QLI8-F1
#
_cell.length_a   1.000
_cell.length_b   1.000
_cell.length_c   1.000
_cell.angle_alpha   90.00
_cell.angle_beta   90.00
_cell.angle_gamma   90.00
#
_symmetry.space_group_name_H-M   'P 1'
#
loop_
_entity.id
_entity.type
_entity.pdbx_description
1 polymer ?
#
loop_
_entity_poly.entity_id
_entity_poly.type
_entity_poly.pdbx_seq_one_letter_code
_entity_poly.pdbx_strand_id
1 'polypeptide(L)'
;GRVKFPTADEDKGLGTGEFDGGFGGELAKSLTRDLMVYLDGGYTFLGDPKGRNFRNQWNYDVGLGYYLTDNLRASIFYEEYRAVIAGIPNPRDVYADLNYRITNAIRMTIGGFAGLSESAADYGFSGSLRFRF
;
A
#
# COMPACT_ATOMS: atom_id res chain seq x y z
N GLY A 1 9.00 -10.85 -4.83
CA GLY A 1 9.86 -9.68 -5.09
C GLY A 1 9.24 -8.86 -6.22
N ARG A 2 9.57 -7.57 -6.30
CA ARG A 2 9.14 -6.64 -7.36
C ARG A 2 10.37 -5.93 -7.93
N VAL A 3 10.31 -5.61 -9.22
CA VAL A 3 11.29 -4.76 -9.89
C VAL A 3 10.53 -3.68 -10.65
N LYS A 4 10.87 -2.42 -10.40
CA LYS A 4 10.36 -1.26 -11.14
C LYS A 4 11.35 -0.92 -12.24
N PHE A 5 10.94 -1.08 -13.50
CA PHE A 5 11.75 -0.68 -14.65
C PHE A 5 11.63 0.84 -14.88
N PRO A 6 12.70 1.52 -15.32
CA PRO A 6 12.71 2.96 -15.51
C PRO A 6 12.05 3.38 -16.84
N THR A 7 10.74 3.13 -16.99
CA THR A 7 10.00 3.47 -18.22
C THR A 7 9.21 4.79 -18.12
N ALA A 8 9.21 5.42 -16.95
CA ALA A 8 8.55 6.70 -16.72
C ALA A 8 9.41 7.87 -17.23
N ASP A 9 8.75 8.93 -17.68
CA ASP A 9 9.39 10.16 -18.14
C ASP A 9 9.99 10.95 -16.96
N GLU A 10 11.32 10.94 -16.84
CA GLU A 10 12.05 11.59 -15.75
C GLU A 10 12.08 13.12 -15.85
N ASP A 11 12.06 13.65 -17.07
CA ASP A 11 12.04 15.09 -17.34
C ASP A 11 10.74 15.74 -16.87
N LYS A 12 9.65 14.95 -16.83
CA LYS A 12 8.36 15.34 -16.24
C LYS A 12 8.23 15.01 -14.75
N GLY A 13 9.25 14.39 -14.15
CA GLY A 13 9.22 13.97 -12.75
C GLY A 13 8.29 12.79 -12.46
N LEU A 14 7.88 12.01 -13.47
CA LEU A 14 7.03 10.83 -13.29
C LEU A 14 7.81 9.60 -12.79
N GLY A 15 9.14 9.69 -12.79
CA GLY A 15 10.03 8.66 -12.29
C GLY A 15 11.42 9.22 -12.01
N THR A 16 12.33 8.31 -11.65
CA THR A 16 13.72 8.64 -11.32
C THR A 16 14.70 8.30 -12.44
N GLY A 17 14.26 7.70 -13.55
CA GLY A 17 15.17 7.14 -14.57
C GLY A 17 15.92 5.87 -14.13
N GLU A 18 15.74 5.44 -12.88
CA GLU A 18 16.48 4.34 -12.28
C GLU A 18 15.59 3.14 -11.92
N PHE A 19 16.21 1.97 -11.90
CA PHE A 19 15.59 0.74 -11.42
C PHE A 19 15.37 0.80 -9.91
N ASP A 20 14.20 0.31 -9.46
CA ASP A 20 14.00 -0.02 -8.04
C ASP A 20 13.78 -1.53 -7.91
N GLY A 21 14.25 -2.09 -6.80
CA GLY A 21 14.03 -3.50 -6.44
C GLY A 21 13.41 -3.60 -5.06
N GLY A 22 12.52 -4.56 -4.84
CA GLY A 22 11.95 -4.73 -3.51
C GLY A 22 11.42 -6.11 -3.24
N PHE A 23 11.19 -6.38 -1.97
CA PHE A 23 10.53 -7.59 -1.50
C PHE A 23 9.66 -7.24 -0.30
N GLY A 24 8.72 -8.13 0.00
CA GLY A 24 7.80 -7.99 1.12
C GLY A 24 7.00 -9.26 1.30
N GLY A 25 6.24 -9.30 2.39
CA GLY A 25 5.35 -10.39 2.73
C GLY A 25 4.14 -9.89 3.49
N GLU A 26 3.10 -10.71 3.49
CA GLU A 26 1.82 -10.48 4.15
C GLU A 26 1.49 -11.68 5.03
N LEU A 27 0.97 -11.40 6.23
CA LEU A 27 0.40 -12.38 7.13
C LEU A 27 -1.05 -12.04 7.40
N ALA A 28 -1.96 -12.85 6.86
CA ALA A 28 -3.39 -12.74 7.13
C ALA A 28 -3.86 -13.95 7.96
N LYS A 29 -4.60 -13.69 9.05
CA LYS A 29 -5.14 -14.76 9.91
C LYS A 29 -6.59 -14.48 10.31
N SER A 30 -7.45 -15.47 10.14
CA SER A 30 -8.79 -15.47 10.74
C SER A 30 -8.70 -15.76 12.24
N LEU A 31 -9.16 -14.83 13.06
CA LEU A 31 -9.30 -15.04 14.52
C LEU A 31 -10.65 -15.66 14.87
N THR A 32 -11.69 -15.31 14.11
CA THR A 32 -13.02 -15.92 14.19
C THR A 32 -13.51 -16.21 12.77
N ARG A 33 -14.78 -16.64 12.62
CA ARG A 33 -15.42 -16.77 11.30
C ARG A 33 -15.39 -15.44 10.54
N ASP A 34 -15.63 -14.34 11.23
CA ASP A 34 -15.89 -13.04 10.60
C ASP A 34 -14.74 -12.04 10.80
N LEU A 35 -13.85 -12.26 11.79
CA LEU A 35 -12.74 -11.36 12.10
C LEU A 35 -11.40 -11.88 11.55
N MET A 36 -10.68 -11.00 10.86
CA MET A 36 -9.34 -11.21 10.33
C MET A 36 -8.36 -10.16 10.88
N VAL A 37 -7.10 -10.56 11.03
CA VAL A 37 -5.96 -9.67 11.32
C VAL A 37 -4.95 -9.75 10.17
N TYR A 38 -4.31 -8.62 9.90
CA TYR A 38 -3.30 -8.46 8.86
C TYR A 38 -2.02 -7.85 9.44
N LEU A 39 -0.88 -8.31 8.94
CA LEU A 39 0.43 -7.73 9.19
C LEU A 39 1.26 -7.89 7.92
N ASP A 40 1.62 -6.76 7.33
CA ASP A 40 2.38 -6.72 6.09
C ASP A 40 3.66 -5.91 6.31
N GLY A 41 4.68 -6.22 5.52
CA GLY A 41 5.94 -5.50 5.59
C GLY A 41 6.81 -5.71 4.36
N GLY A 42 7.59 -4.68 4.04
CA GLY A 42 8.42 -4.69 2.85
C GLY A 42 9.64 -3.79 2.94
N TYR A 43 10.57 -4.04 2.02
CA TYR A 43 11.77 -3.24 1.82
C TYR A 43 11.98 -2.99 0.32
N THR A 44 12.25 -1.74 -0.02
CA THR A 44 12.53 -1.28 -1.39
C THR A 44 13.89 -0.59 -1.43
N PHE A 45 14.76 -1.14 -2.27
CA PHE A 45 15.98 -0.50 -2.74
C PHE A 45 15.60 0.47 -3.86
N LEU A 46 15.75 1.77 -3.58
CA LEU A 46 15.49 2.81 -4.57
C LEU A 46 16.75 3.03 -5.40
N GLY A 47 16.57 3.34 -6.69
CA GLY A 47 17.67 3.76 -7.55
C GLY A 47 18.31 5.09 -7.12
N ASP A 48 19.51 5.37 -7.63
CA ASP A 48 20.35 6.51 -7.25
C ASP A 48 20.53 7.52 -8.41
N PRO A 49 19.51 8.35 -8.70
CA PRO A 49 19.58 9.32 -9.78
C PRO A 49 20.47 10.52 -9.42
N LYS A 50 21.17 11.07 -10.40
CA LYS A 50 22.02 12.26 -10.21
C LYS A 50 21.24 13.43 -9.60
N GLY A 51 21.77 14.01 -8.52
CA GLY A 51 21.21 15.21 -7.90
C GLY A 51 20.06 14.96 -6.92
N ARG A 52 19.64 13.71 -6.68
CA ARG A 52 18.68 13.37 -5.61
C ARG A 52 19.22 12.19 -4.80
N ASN A 53 19.33 12.36 -3.49
CA ASN A 53 19.78 11.30 -2.59
C ASN A 53 18.58 10.65 -1.91
N PHE A 54 18.09 9.56 -2.49
CA PHE A 54 16.99 8.78 -1.91
C PHE A 54 17.49 7.70 -0.97
N ARG A 55 16.80 7.54 0.15
CA ARG A 55 16.99 6.44 1.09
C ARG A 55 16.12 5.26 0.70
N ASN A 56 16.68 4.07 0.79
CA ASN A 56 15.90 2.84 0.74
C ASN A 56 14.76 2.88 1.76
N GLN A 57 13.59 2.40 1.34
CA GLN A 57 12.34 2.51 2.07
C GLN A 57 11.93 1.17 2.65
N TRP A 58 11.66 1.14 3.96
CA TRP A 58 10.85 0.08 4.55
C TRP A 58 9.40 0.57 4.67
N ASN A 59 8.47 -0.37 4.69
CA ASN A 59 7.06 -0.13 5.01
C ASN A 59 6.51 -1.26 5.86
N TYR A 60 5.48 -0.96 6.62
CA TYR A 60 4.64 -1.96 7.27
C TYR A 60 3.22 -1.45 7.40
N ASP A 61 2.28 -2.37 7.48
CA ASP A 61 0.93 -2.08 7.90
C ASP A 61 0.39 -3.18 8.81
N VAL A 62 -0.54 -2.77 9.65
CA VAL A 62 -1.30 -3.66 10.53
C VAL A 62 -2.76 -3.32 10.41
N GLY A 63 -3.60 -4.34 10.31
CA GLY A 63 -5.01 -4.13 10.04
C GLY A 63 -5.93 -5.18 10.62
N LEU A 64 -7.21 -4.81 10.64
CA LEU A 64 -8.32 -5.67 11.01
C LEU A 64 -9.31 -5.70 9.84
N GLY A 65 -9.91 -6.86 9.61
CA GLY A 65 -11.00 -7.02 8.66
C GLY A 65 -12.18 -7.73 9.29
N TYR A 66 -13.39 -7.29 8.98
CA TYR A 66 -14.62 -7.89 9.47
C TYR A 66 -15.59 -8.18 8.33
N TYR A 67 -16.07 -9.42 8.23
CA TYR A 67 -17.12 -9.81 7.28
C TYR A 67 -18.47 -9.29 7.78
N LEU A 68 -19.00 -8.27 7.10
CA LEU A 68 -20.35 -7.73 7.36
C LEU A 68 -21.43 -8.67 6.83
N THR A 69 -21.10 -9.40 5.76
CA THR A 69 -21.88 -10.48 5.16
C THR A 69 -20.92 -11.53 4.59
N ASP A 70 -21.42 -12.66 4.09
CA ASP A 70 -20.58 -13.68 3.45
C ASP A 70 -19.84 -13.18 2.19
N ASN A 71 -20.23 -12.03 1.62
CA ASN A 71 -19.65 -11.44 0.41
C ASN A 71 -19.10 -10.02 0.55
N LEU A 72 -19.24 -9.39 1.72
CA LEU A 72 -18.74 -8.04 2.00
C LEU A 72 -17.84 -8.04 3.22
N ARG A 73 -16.59 -7.58 3.06
CA ARG A 73 -15.66 -7.36 4.17
C ARG A 73 -15.32 -5.87 4.26
N ALA A 74 -15.37 -5.32 5.46
CA ALA A 74 -14.80 -4.02 5.77
C ALA A 74 -13.44 -4.20 6.43
N SER A 75 -12.46 -3.38 6.09
CA SER A 75 -11.11 -3.45 6.65
C SER A 75 -10.62 -2.07 7.06
N ILE A 76 -9.73 -2.02 8.06
CA ILE A 76 -9.02 -0.81 8.47
C ILE A 76 -7.56 -1.16 8.76
N PHE A 77 -6.65 -0.28 8.36
CA PHE A 77 -5.21 -0.44 8.45
C PHE A 77 -4.58 0.83 9.00
N TYR A 78 -3.52 0.67 9.78
CA TYR A 78 -2.53 1.72 10.00
C TYR A 78 -1.32 1.39 9.13
N GLU A 79 -0.86 2.37 8.35
CA GLU A 79 0.26 2.21 7.44
C GLU A 79 1.38 3.18 7.81
N GLU A 80 2.64 2.73 7.70
CA GLU A 80 3.79 3.60 7.83
C GLU A 80 4.87 3.27 6.80
N TYR A 81 5.38 4.33 6.19
CA TYR A 81 6.41 4.27 5.17
C TYR A 81 7.63 5.06 5.65
N ARG A 82 8.84 4.52 5.44
CA ARG A 82 10.03 5.34 5.64
C ARG A 82 10.06 6.47 4.62
N ALA A 83 10.28 7.71 5.07
CA ALA A 83 10.50 8.82 4.15
C ALA A 83 11.73 8.58 3.26
N VAL A 84 11.57 8.75 1.95
CA VAL A 84 12.66 8.54 0.98
C VAL A 84 13.70 9.66 1.03
N ILE A 85 13.34 10.85 1.52
CA ILE A 85 14.25 11.97 1.75
C ILE A 85 14.65 12.00 3.23
N ALA A 86 15.93 12.21 3.51
CA ALA A 86 16.42 12.35 4.87
C ALA A 86 15.89 13.62 5.54
N GLY A 87 15.57 13.54 6.84
CA GLY A 87 15.06 14.67 7.62
C GLY A 87 13.54 14.91 7.50
N ILE A 88 12.86 14.24 6.57
CA ILE A 88 11.40 14.28 6.48
C ILE A 88 10.79 13.20 7.42
N PRO A 89 9.73 13.52 8.18
CA PRO A 89 8.98 12.54 8.97
C PRO A 89 8.43 11.41 8.09
N ASN A 90 8.28 10.21 8.65
CA ASN A 90 7.68 9.09 7.94
C ASN A 90 6.20 9.38 7.62
N PRO A 91 5.78 9.19 6.34
CA PRO A 91 4.37 9.17 6.00
C PRO A 91 3.64 8.08 6.78
N ARG A 92 2.55 8.46 7.43
CA ARG A 92 1.65 7.59 8.18
C ARG A 92 0.22 7.93 7.80
N ASP A 93 -0.62 6.93 7.68
CA ASP A 93 -2.04 7.11 7.41
C ASP A 93 -2.87 6.00 8.05
N VAL A 94 -4.18 6.20 8.04
CA VAL A 94 -5.16 5.15 8.28
C VAL A 94 -5.96 4.96 7.01
N TYR A 95 -5.95 3.75 6.49
CA TYR A 95 -6.70 3.34 5.32
C TYR A 95 -7.87 2.44 5.72
N ALA A 96 -9.02 2.63 5.10
CA ALA A 96 -10.18 1.77 5.26
C ALA A 96 -10.77 1.40 3.90
N ASP A 97 -11.23 0.16 3.78
CA ASP A 97 -11.82 -0.35 2.55
C ASP A 97 -13.06 -1.22 2.76
N LEU A 98 -13.83 -1.36 1.68
CA LEU A 98 -14.86 -2.36 1.51
C LEU A 98 -14.48 -3.27 0.34
N ASN A 99 -14.30 -4.56 0.61
CA ASN A 99 -14.08 -5.60 -0.38
C ASN A 99 -15.38 -6.37 -0.62
N TYR A 100 -15.97 -6.23 -1.81
CA TYR A 100 -17.21 -6.89 -2.20
C TYR A 100 -16.96 -7.96 -3.26
N ARG A 101 -17.34 -9.20 -2.95
CA ARG A 101 -17.33 -10.34 -3.89
C ARG A 101 -18.63 -10.32 -4.70
N ILE A 102 -18.59 -9.68 -5.87
CA ILE A 102 -19.71 -9.60 -6.81
C ILE A 102 -20.04 -11.00 -7.34
N THR A 103 -19.02 -11.75 -7.77
CA THR A 103 -19.14 -13.15 -8.20
C THR A 103 -17.92 -13.94 -7.74
N ASN A 104 -17.87 -15.24 -8.03
CA ASN A 104 -16.66 -16.04 -7.78
C ASN A 104 -15.46 -15.63 -8.65
N ALA A 105 -15.68 -14.89 -9.73
CA ALA A 105 -14.66 -14.40 -10.65
C ALA A 105 -14.33 -12.91 -10.47
N ILE A 106 -15.24 -12.12 -9.89
CA ILE A 106 -15.13 -10.66 -9.82
C ILE A 106 -15.18 -10.19 -8.37
N ARG A 107 -14.18 -9.41 -7.96
CA ARG A 107 -14.19 -8.66 -6.70
C ARG A 107 -13.97 -7.18 -6.96
N MET A 108 -14.64 -6.37 -6.17
CA MET A 108 -14.46 -4.92 -6.13
C MET A 108 -13.90 -4.53 -4.78
N THR A 109 -12.94 -3.61 -4.76
CA THR A 109 -12.50 -2.93 -3.54
C THR A 109 -12.70 -1.43 -3.74
N ILE A 110 -13.36 -0.78 -2.81
CA ILE A 110 -13.40 0.68 -2.69
C ILE A 110 -12.82 1.06 -1.34
N GLY A 111 -12.06 2.14 -1.27
CA GLY A 111 -11.45 2.54 -0.01
C GLY A 111 -10.95 3.98 -0.04
N GLY A 112 -10.39 4.40 1.08
CA GLY A 112 -9.76 5.69 1.21
C GLY A 112 -8.91 5.77 2.46
N PHE A 113 -8.04 6.76 2.51
CA PHE A 113 -7.15 7.00 3.65
C PHE A 113 -7.27 8.43 4.18
N ALA A 114 -6.84 8.61 5.42
CA ALA A 114 -6.56 9.90 6.02
C ALA A 114 -5.13 9.93 6.56
N GLY A 115 -4.36 10.97 6.18
CA GLY A 115 -2.99 11.17 6.62
C GLY A 115 -2.89 11.49 8.11
N LEU A 116 -1.89 10.90 8.77
CA LEU A 116 -1.57 11.09 10.19
C LEU A 116 -0.21 11.79 10.41
N SER A 117 0.39 12.32 9.34
CA SER A 117 1.71 12.96 9.37
C SER A 117 1.84 14.03 8.31
N GLU A 118 2.70 15.03 8.55
CA GLU A 118 2.97 16.15 7.64
C GLU A 118 3.48 15.74 6.25
N SER A 119 4.02 14.53 6.12
CA SER A 119 4.56 13.98 4.87
C SER A 119 3.60 13.04 4.13
N ALA A 120 2.43 12.76 4.71
CA ALA A 120 1.35 12.04 4.04
C ALA A 120 0.39 13.05 3.38
N ALA A 121 -0.32 12.61 2.34
CA ALA A 121 -1.44 13.39 1.83
C ALA A 121 -2.58 13.40 2.87
N ASP A 122 -3.34 14.50 2.94
CA ASP A 122 -4.40 14.64 3.94
C ASP A 122 -5.47 13.56 3.79
N TYR A 123 -5.91 13.29 2.55
CA TYR A 123 -6.91 12.28 2.22
C TYR A 123 -6.67 11.70 0.84
N GLY A 124 -7.17 10.48 0.61
CA GLY A 124 -7.22 9.88 -0.71
C GLY A 124 -8.32 8.83 -0.83
N PHE A 125 -8.63 8.46 -2.07
CA PHE A 125 -9.64 7.46 -2.41
C PHE A 125 -9.10 6.46 -3.42
N SER A 126 -9.53 5.21 -3.31
CA SER A 126 -9.13 4.12 -4.19
C SER A 126 -10.34 3.31 -4.64
N GLY A 127 -10.25 2.77 -5.85
CA GLY A 127 -11.23 1.86 -6.42
C GLY A 127 -10.52 0.84 -7.31
N SER A 128 -10.83 -0.45 -7.15
CA SER A 128 -10.24 -1.50 -7.96
C SER A 128 -11.23 -2.62 -8.28
N LEU A 129 -11.01 -3.27 -9.42
CA LEU A 129 -11.69 -4.48 -9.85
C LEU A 129 -10.66 -5.57 -10.09
N ARG A 130 -10.89 -6.75 -9.48
CA ARG A 130 -10.07 -7.93 -9.66
C ARG A 130 -10.87 -9.00 -10.38
N PHE A 131 -10.33 -9.48 -11.49
CA PHE A 131 -10.87 -10.58 -12.29
C PHE A 131 -10.01 -11.83 -12.09
N ARG A 132 -10.65 -12.99 -11.92
CA ARG A 132 -10.01 -14.30 -11.88
C ARG A 132 -10.53 -15.15 -13.03
N PHE A 133 -9.61 -15.63 -13.86
CA PHE A 133 -9.83 -16.56 -14.97
C PHE A 133 -9.22 -17.94 -14.66
#